data_AF-M1MX56-F1
#
_entry.id   AF-M1MX56-F1
#
_cell.length_a   1.000
_cell.length_b   1.000
_cell.length_c   1.000
_cell.angle_alpha   90.00
_cell.angle_beta   90.00
_cell.angle_gamma   90.00
#
_symmetry.space_group_name_H-M   'P 1'
#
loop_
_entity.id
_entity.type
_entity.pdbx_description
1 polymer ?
#
loop_
_entity_poly.entity_id
_entity_poly.type
_entity_poly.pdbx_seq_one_letter_code
_entity_poly.pdbx_strand_id
1 'polypeptide(L)'
;MDKQYLIKTAEDFVEHSQDNYITNEIAISENVIGMKIFDAPIFAFGSVADEYFTLLKQPSVIGKHFMHPKEWLPQSKTVISFFLPFSDVVKKGNRRNMSWPTEEWLHGRIEGQSLLNKLCIHLKSELTNAGYNSVVPSIDERFWSNANNPNHEEKFTSNWSERHAAFICGLGTFGLSKGLITKKGISGRFGSIITELYLSSDKREYENIYQYCSMCGKCVKNCPVNAISIENGKNHIICSEFLDKTMEKHKPRYGCGKCQIDVPCESRIPKQHNVK
;
A
#
# COMPACT_ATOMS: atom_id res chain seq x y z
N MET A 1 -7.74 9.21 23.60
CA MET A 1 -6.99 9.15 22.33
C MET A 1 -7.98 9.40 21.20
N ASP A 2 -7.64 10.25 20.24
CA ASP A 2 -8.49 10.58 19.09
C ASP A 2 -7.74 10.44 17.75
N LYS A 3 -8.43 10.77 16.64
CA LYS A 3 -7.83 10.70 15.29
C LYS A 3 -6.61 11.60 15.14
N GLN A 4 -6.66 12.83 15.67
CA GLN A 4 -5.60 13.81 15.49
C GLN A 4 -4.35 13.42 16.27
N TYR A 5 -4.51 12.85 17.47
CA TYR A 5 -3.41 12.25 18.22
C TYR A 5 -2.68 11.20 17.37
N LEU A 6 -3.41 10.20 16.84
CA LEU A 6 -2.80 9.12 16.05
C LEU A 6 -2.11 9.62 14.78
N ILE A 7 -2.73 10.57 14.08
CA ILE A 7 -2.13 11.20 12.89
C ILE A 7 -0.83 11.90 13.27
N LYS A 8 -0.85 12.73 14.33
CA LYS A 8 0.31 13.50 14.76
C LYS A 8 1.44 12.60 15.24
N THR A 9 1.13 11.57 16.01
CA THR A 9 2.09 10.54 16.42
C THR A 9 2.75 9.87 15.22
N ALA A 10 1.99 9.53 14.18
CA ALA A 10 2.52 8.92 12.98
C ALA A 10 3.38 9.88 12.14
N GLU A 11 2.95 11.14 12.00
CA GLU A 11 3.72 12.18 11.32
C GLU A 11 5.05 12.43 12.03
N ASP A 12 5.03 12.57 13.36
CA ASP A 12 6.23 12.80 14.16
C ASP A 12 7.17 11.58 14.11
N PHE A 13 6.63 10.35 14.13
CA PHE A 13 7.42 9.14 13.97
C PHE A 13 8.12 9.09 12.61
N VAL A 14 7.39 9.36 11.52
CA VAL A 14 7.95 9.30 10.14
C VAL A 14 8.98 10.40 9.91
N GLU A 15 8.77 11.60 10.49
CA GLU A 15 9.68 12.73 10.30
C GLU A 15 11.02 12.52 11.01
N HIS A 16 11.00 11.96 12.24
CA HIS A 16 12.19 11.86 13.09
C HIS A 16 12.86 10.47 13.07
N SER A 17 12.22 9.45 12.48
CA SER A 17 12.81 8.12 12.40
C SER A 17 14.01 8.10 11.46
N GLN A 18 15.17 7.68 12.00
CA GLN A 18 16.38 7.45 11.20
C GLN A 18 16.18 6.35 10.15
N ASP A 19 15.25 5.41 10.39
CA ASP A 19 14.89 4.37 9.42
C ASP A 19 14.15 4.92 8.18
N ASN A 20 13.74 6.19 8.18
CA ASN A 20 13.19 6.86 7.00
C ASN A 20 14.29 7.38 6.06
N TYR A 21 15.56 7.24 6.44
CA TYR A 21 16.71 7.62 5.64
C TYR A 21 17.62 6.41 5.41
N ILE A 22 18.15 6.29 4.19
CA ILE A 22 19.08 5.21 3.86
C ILE A 22 20.46 5.53 4.43
N THR A 23 20.96 4.68 5.32
CA THR A 23 22.27 4.84 5.95
C THR A 23 23.39 4.28 5.05
N ASN A 24 24.64 4.64 5.35
CA ASN A 24 25.81 4.16 4.63
C ASN A 24 25.93 2.62 4.66
N GLU A 25 25.56 2.01 5.79
CA GLU A 25 25.72 0.57 6.02
C GLU A 25 24.81 -0.28 5.13
N ILE A 26 23.66 0.27 4.71
CA ILE A 26 22.65 -0.49 3.94
C ILE A 26 22.54 -0.04 2.49
N ALA A 27 23.10 1.12 2.14
CA ALA A 27 23.01 1.74 0.82
C ALA A 27 23.54 0.81 -0.30
N ILE A 28 22.82 0.74 -1.43
CA ILE A 28 23.30 0.06 -2.64
C ILE A 28 24.49 0.81 -3.26
N SER A 29 24.49 2.14 -3.19
CA SER A 29 25.56 3.01 -3.67
C SER A 29 25.57 4.34 -2.91
N GLU A 30 26.61 5.15 -3.11
CA GLU A 30 26.71 6.49 -2.51
C GLU A 30 25.54 7.41 -2.88
N ASN A 31 24.89 7.21 -4.04
CA ASN A 31 23.80 8.06 -4.52
C ASN A 31 22.54 8.01 -3.65
N VAL A 32 22.37 6.93 -2.89
CA VAL A 32 21.18 6.73 -2.05
C VAL A 32 21.44 6.98 -0.58
N ILE A 33 22.68 7.27 -0.17
CA ILE A 33 22.99 7.64 1.21
C ILE A 33 22.24 8.93 1.58
N GLY A 34 21.55 8.93 2.71
CA GLY A 34 20.73 10.03 3.17
C GLY A 34 19.40 10.21 2.40
N MET A 35 19.05 9.29 1.48
CA MET A 35 17.79 9.36 0.77
C MET A 35 16.61 9.15 1.73
N LYS A 36 15.71 10.15 1.82
CA LYS A 36 14.42 10.03 2.52
C LYS A 36 13.47 9.11 1.74
N ILE A 37 12.84 8.14 2.41
CA ILE A 37 11.97 7.14 1.76
C ILE A 37 10.53 7.66 1.61
N PHE A 38 9.91 8.13 2.69
CA PHE A 38 8.52 8.56 2.72
C PHE A 38 8.35 10.02 3.10
N ASP A 39 7.33 10.65 2.53
CA ASP A 39 6.77 11.90 3.03
C ASP A 39 5.70 11.61 4.11
N ALA A 40 5.12 12.67 4.70
CA ALA A 40 4.12 12.55 5.76
C ALA A 40 2.93 11.65 5.36
N PRO A 41 2.47 10.76 6.26
CA PRO A 41 1.35 9.86 6.00
C PRO A 41 0.03 10.59 5.82
N ILE A 42 -0.93 9.93 5.19
CA ILE A 42 -2.35 10.31 5.25
C ILE A 42 -3.16 9.14 5.83
N PHE A 43 -4.20 9.46 6.59
CA PHE A 43 -5.05 8.50 7.27
C PHE A 43 -6.47 8.54 6.74
N ALA A 44 -7.16 7.40 6.88
CA ALA A 44 -8.61 7.34 6.90
C ALA A 44 -9.08 6.27 7.89
N PHE A 45 -10.29 6.46 8.40
CA PHE A 45 -10.86 5.64 9.48
C PHE A 45 -12.16 5.00 9.00
N GLY A 46 -12.23 3.67 9.04
CA GLY A 46 -13.40 2.90 8.64
C GLY A 46 -14.08 2.21 9.82
N SER A 47 -15.39 2.04 9.74
CA SER A 47 -16.12 1.17 10.67
C SER A 47 -15.84 -0.29 10.33
N VAL A 48 -15.59 -1.13 11.33
CA VAL A 48 -15.51 -2.60 11.14
C VAL A 48 -16.86 -3.21 10.72
N ALA A 49 -17.95 -2.46 10.85
CA ALA A 49 -19.29 -2.87 10.45
C ALA A 49 -19.66 -2.41 9.03
N ASP A 50 -18.72 -1.79 8.30
CA ASP A 50 -18.96 -1.46 6.89
C ASP A 50 -19.20 -2.75 6.09
N GLU A 51 -20.33 -2.79 5.37
CA GLU A 51 -20.78 -3.98 4.64
C GLU A 51 -19.76 -4.45 3.59
N TYR A 52 -18.90 -3.56 3.10
CA TYR A 52 -17.88 -3.92 2.12
C TYR A 52 -16.87 -4.91 2.68
N PHE A 53 -16.58 -4.91 3.99
CA PHE A 53 -15.72 -5.94 4.58
C PHE A 53 -16.34 -7.34 4.47
N THR A 54 -17.67 -7.45 4.59
CA THR A 54 -18.39 -8.71 4.34
C THR A 54 -18.36 -9.08 2.86
N LEU A 55 -18.51 -8.10 1.96
CA LEU A 55 -18.44 -8.33 0.50
C LEU A 55 -17.07 -8.88 0.06
N LEU A 56 -15.98 -8.54 0.75
CA LEU A 56 -14.65 -9.09 0.42
C LEU A 56 -14.59 -10.62 0.54
N LYS A 57 -15.44 -11.25 1.37
CA LYS A 57 -15.49 -12.72 1.49
C LYS A 57 -16.10 -13.41 0.27
N GLN A 58 -16.74 -12.66 -0.65
CA GLN A 58 -17.30 -13.23 -1.86
C GLN A 58 -16.19 -13.73 -2.81
N PRO A 59 -16.33 -14.92 -3.42
CA PRO A 59 -15.33 -15.48 -4.35
C PRO A 59 -14.98 -14.57 -5.53
N SER A 60 -15.93 -13.73 -5.97
CA SER A 60 -15.74 -12.77 -7.05
C SER A 60 -14.92 -11.53 -6.67
N VAL A 61 -14.59 -11.34 -5.38
CA VAL A 61 -13.89 -10.16 -4.86
C VAL A 61 -12.51 -10.52 -4.32
N ILE A 62 -12.46 -11.18 -3.15
CA ILE A 62 -11.23 -11.78 -2.62
C ILE A 62 -11.46 -13.27 -2.42
N GLY A 63 -12.49 -13.64 -1.64
CA GLY A 63 -12.87 -15.02 -1.40
C GLY A 63 -12.98 -15.37 0.09
N LYS A 64 -13.44 -16.60 0.35
CA LYS A 64 -13.77 -17.11 1.70
C LYS A 64 -12.61 -17.01 2.70
N HIS A 65 -11.37 -17.01 2.20
CA HIS A 65 -10.16 -16.93 3.00
C HIS A 65 -9.86 -15.53 3.53
N PHE A 66 -10.53 -14.49 3.01
CA PHE A 66 -10.45 -13.16 3.60
C PHE A 66 -10.96 -13.21 5.05
N MET A 67 -10.13 -12.77 5.97
CA MET A 67 -10.49 -12.62 7.38
C MET A 67 -11.09 -11.24 7.61
N HIS A 68 -12.37 -11.23 7.98
CA HIS A 68 -13.12 -10.04 8.35
C HIS A 68 -12.47 -9.33 9.57
N PRO A 69 -12.56 -8.00 9.72
CA PRO A 69 -11.98 -7.30 10.87
C PRO A 69 -12.37 -7.88 12.24
N LYS A 70 -13.61 -8.39 12.35
CA LYS A 70 -14.13 -9.08 13.54
C LYS A 70 -13.50 -10.46 13.79
N GLU A 71 -12.98 -11.13 12.77
CA GLU A 71 -12.23 -12.39 12.91
C GLU A 71 -10.79 -12.12 13.37
N TRP A 72 -10.22 -10.98 12.99
CA TRP A 72 -8.93 -10.52 13.51
C TRP A 72 -9.00 -10.14 14.99
N LEU A 73 -10.02 -9.36 15.36
CA LEU A 73 -10.26 -8.85 16.70
C LEU A 73 -11.78 -8.72 16.96
N PRO A 74 -12.41 -9.62 17.75
CA PRO A 74 -13.86 -9.67 17.92
C PRO A 74 -14.51 -8.37 18.45
N GLN A 75 -13.86 -7.70 19.39
CA GLN A 75 -14.38 -6.49 20.01
C GLN A 75 -14.04 -5.21 19.24
N SER A 76 -13.32 -5.31 18.12
CA SER A 76 -12.91 -4.17 17.30
C SER A 76 -14.06 -3.23 16.93
N LYS A 77 -13.76 -1.95 16.77
CA LYS A 77 -14.71 -0.89 16.42
C LYS A 77 -14.28 -0.12 15.17
N THR A 78 -12.97 0.07 14.99
CA THR A 78 -12.42 0.86 13.90
C THR A 78 -11.30 0.12 13.17
N VAL A 79 -11.27 0.26 11.85
CA VAL A 79 -10.09 0.00 11.01
C VAL A 79 -9.43 1.34 10.73
N ILE A 80 -8.21 1.53 11.20
CA ILE A 80 -7.36 2.68 10.90
C ILE A 80 -6.53 2.28 9.69
N SER A 81 -6.69 2.95 8.55
CA SER A 81 -5.86 2.73 7.37
C SER A 81 -5.05 3.98 7.06
N PHE A 82 -3.81 3.80 6.63
CA PHE A 82 -2.96 4.92 6.27
C PHE A 82 -2.08 4.61 5.06
N PHE A 83 -1.65 5.67 4.38
CA PHE A 83 -0.78 5.62 3.22
C PHE A 83 0.47 6.46 3.47
N LEU A 84 1.63 5.85 3.28
CA LEU A 84 2.94 6.50 3.26
C LEU A 84 3.34 6.77 1.80
N PRO A 85 3.18 8.00 1.30
CA PRO A 85 3.64 8.36 -0.04
C PRO A 85 5.16 8.28 -0.13
N PHE A 86 5.68 7.71 -1.21
CA PHE A 86 7.11 7.77 -1.49
C PHE A 86 7.55 9.20 -1.76
N SER A 87 8.74 9.53 -1.25
CA SER A 87 9.38 10.83 -1.46
C SER A 87 9.63 11.09 -2.94
N ASP A 88 9.77 12.36 -3.29
CA ASP A 88 10.12 12.79 -4.64
C ASP A 88 11.43 12.17 -5.14
N VAL A 89 12.40 11.91 -4.25
CA VAL A 89 13.67 11.28 -4.60
C VAL A 89 13.44 9.85 -5.08
N VAL A 90 12.64 9.06 -4.35
CA VAL A 90 12.30 7.68 -4.74
C VAL A 90 11.56 7.63 -6.07
N LYS A 91 10.56 8.50 -6.24
CA LYS A 91 9.74 8.56 -7.47
C LYS A 91 10.58 8.97 -8.68
N LYS A 92 11.34 10.08 -8.58
CA LYS A 92 12.18 10.60 -9.68
C LYS A 92 13.32 9.64 -10.01
N GLY A 93 13.94 9.03 -9.00
CA GLY A 93 14.98 8.03 -9.21
C GLY A 93 14.49 6.87 -10.06
N ASN A 94 13.31 6.33 -9.74
CA ASN A 94 12.76 5.20 -10.47
C ASN A 94 12.33 5.52 -11.93
N ARG A 95 12.28 6.80 -12.33
CA ARG A 95 12.03 7.21 -13.73
C ARG A 95 13.28 7.14 -14.60
N ARG A 96 14.49 7.15 -14.01
CA ARG A 96 15.75 7.21 -14.77
C ARG A 96 16.01 5.98 -15.63
N ASN A 97 15.40 4.85 -15.27
CA ASN A 97 15.44 3.62 -16.05
C ASN A 97 14.02 3.06 -16.10
N MET A 98 13.42 2.89 -17.27
CA MET A 98 12.05 2.35 -17.39
C MET A 98 12.01 0.83 -17.56
N SER A 99 13.15 0.18 -17.74
CA SER A 99 13.26 -1.27 -17.94
C SER A 99 13.51 -2.04 -16.64
N TRP A 100 14.26 -1.47 -15.70
CA TRP A 100 14.63 -2.10 -14.41
C TRP A 100 14.35 -1.17 -13.21
N PRO A 101 14.00 -1.70 -12.02
CA PRO A 101 13.92 -0.88 -10.81
C PRO A 101 15.27 -0.20 -10.55
N THR A 102 15.23 1.02 -10.05
CA THR A 102 16.45 1.70 -9.58
C THR A 102 16.67 1.43 -8.09
N GLU A 103 17.89 1.71 -7.62
CA GLU A 103 18.28 1.59 -6.23
C GLU A 103 17.35 2.33 -5.26
N GLU A 104 16.86 3.51 -5.64
CA GLU A 104 15.91 4.26 -4.81
C GLU A 104 14.61 3.49 -4.59
N TRP A 105 14.08 2.86 -5.65
CA TRP A 105 12.84 2.09 -5.56
C TRP A 105 13.03 0.78 -4.82
N LEU A 106 14.19 0.12 -5.01
CA LEU A 106 14.54 -1.08 -4.27
C LEU A 106 14.58 -0.80 -2.77
N HIS A 107 15.18 0.33 -2.39
CA HIS A 107 15.19 0.81 -1.01
C HIS A 107 13.79 1.17 -0.49
N GLY A 108 13.03 1.95 -1.26
CA GLY A 108 11.65 2.27 -0.90
C GLY A 108 10.76 1.04 -0.74
N ARG A 109 11.03 -0.04 -1.48
CA ARG A 109 10.28 -1.30 -1.36
C ARG A 109 10.64 -2.09 -0.11
N ILE A 110 11.92 -2.25 0.19
CA ILE A 110 12.41 -3.17 1.24
C ILE A 110 12.54 -2.45 2.57
N GLU A 111 13.45 -1.50 2.68
CA GLU A 111 13.61 -0.67 3.89
C GLU A 111 12.33 0.12 4.19
N GLY A 112 11.62 0.59 3.16
CA GLY A 112 10.31 1.21 3.35
C GLY A 112 9.24 0.26 3.91
N GLN A 113 9.29 -1.07 3.64
CA GLN A 113 8.41 -2.02 4.36
C GLN A 113 8.76 -2.11 5.83
N SER A 114 10.07 -2.10 6.14
CA SER A 114 10.57 -2.21 7.51
C SER A 114 10.09 -1.02 8.34
N LEU A 115 10.26 0.20 7.83
CA LEU A 115 9.75 1.41 8.48
C LEU A 115 8.22 1.40 8.63
N LEU A 116 7.48 0.99 7.59
CA LEU A 116 6.03 0.86 7.67
C LEU A 116 5.62 -0.11 8.80
N ASN A 117 6.28 -1.26 8.92
CA ASN A 117 6.02 -2.22 10.00
C ASN A 117 6.34 -1.63 11.38
N LYS A 118 7.46 -0.90 11.51
CA LYS A 118 7.83 -0.21 12.75
C LYS A 118 6.78 0.84 13.15
N LEU A 119 6.25 1.60 12.19
CA LEU A 119 5.15 2.54 12.44
C LEU A 119 3.88 1.82 12.89
N CYS A 120 3.50 0.71 12.24
CA CYS A 120 2.34 -0.09 12.67
C CYS A 120 2.50 -0.60 14.10
N ILE A 121 3.69 -1.09 14.46
CA ILE A 121 4.01 -1.56 15.83
C ILE A 121 3.90 -0.40 16.81
N HIS A 122 4.50 0.75 16.49
CA HIS A 122 4.46 1.93 17.34
C HIS A 122 3.03 2.39 17.62
N LEU A 123 2.20 2.57 16.58
CA LEU A 123 0.79 2.96 16.73
C LEU A 123 -0.03 1.90 17.47
N LYS A 124 0.21 0.60 17.24
CA LYS A 124 -0.42 -0.49 18.00
C LYS A 124 -0.07 -0.39 19.49
N SER A 125 1.20 -0.13 19.82
CA SER A 125 1.65 0.06 21.20
C SER A 125 0.98 1.25 21.86
N GLU A 126 0.88 2.40 21.18
CA GLU A 126 0.15 3.57 21.68
C GLU A 126 -1.30 3.21 22.03
N LEU A 127 -2.02 2.56 21.09
CA LEU A 127 -3.42 2.14 21.30
C LEU A 127 -3.56 1.17 22.48
N THR A 128 -2.65 0.20 22.58
CA THR A 128 -2.68 -0.84 23.63
C THR A 128 -2.36 -0.23 25.00
N ASN A 129 -1.38 0.68 25.07
CA ASN A 129 -1.04 1.42 26.29
C ASN A 129 -2.20 2.31 26.77
N ALA A 130 -3.02 2.80 25.84
CA ALA A 130 -4.24 3.53 26.14
C ALA A 130 -5.45 2.63 26.49
N GLY A 131 -5.25 1.31 26.57
CA GLY A 131 -6.28 0.35 26.98
C GLY A 131 -7.15 -0.20 25.85
N TYR A 132 -6.76 -0.02 24.59
CA TYR A 132 -7.50 -0.51 23.43
C TYR A 132 -6.75 -1.64 22.74
N ASN A 133 -7.26 -2.89 22.84
CA ASN A 133 -6.63 -3.98 22.13
C ASN A 133 -6.64 -3.70 20.64
N SER A 134 -5.52 -4.02 19.99
CA SER A 134 -5.28 -3.66 18.61
C SER A 134 -4.44 -4.73 17.92
N VAL A 135 -4.72 -4.96 16.64
CA VAL A 135 -4.01 -5.93 15.80
C VAL A 135 -3.61 -5.27 14.49
N VAL A 136 -2.41 -5.61 14.01
CA VAL A 136 -1.90 -5.20 12.70
C VAL A 136 -1.90 -6.46 11.84
N PRO A 137 -2.89 -6.67 10.96
CA PRO A 137 -3.02 -7.94 10.25
C PRO A 137 -1.75 -8.33 9.50
N SER A 138 -1.10 -7.42 8.78
CA SER A 138 0.07 -7.73 7.94
C SER A 138 1.30 -8.28 8.67
N ILE A 139 1.35 -8.20 10.00
CA ILE A 139 2.45 -8.73 10.83
C ILE A 139 1.93 -9.67 11.94
N ASP A 140 0.64 -10.01 11.91
CA ASP A 140 0.05 -11.01 12.79
C ASP A 140 0.42 -12.42 12.30
N GLU A 141 0.64 -13.36 13.21
CA GLU A 141 1.05 -14.73 12.88
C GLU A 141 0.04 -15.48 11.98
N ARG A 142 -1.24 -15.09 12.04
CA ARG A 142 -2.30 -15.68 11.23
C ARG A 142 -2.26 -15.18 9.78
N PHE A 143 -1.53 -14.10 9.49
CA PHE A 143 -1.47 -13.53 8.15
C PHE A 143 -0.70 -14.41 7.20
N TRP A 144 -1.24 -14.54 5.99
CA TRP A 144 -0.56 -15.19 4.90
C TRP A 144 -0.88 -14.50 3.58
N SER A 145 0.06 -14.65 2.64
CA SER A 145 -0.11 -14.19 1.26
C SER A 145 0.46 -15.21 0.29
N ASN A 146 -0.15 -15.34 -0.88
CA ASN A 146 0.30 -16.22 -1.94
C ASN A 146 0.59 -15.44 -3.22
N ALA A 147 1.86 -15.45 -3.66
CA ALA A 147 2.33 -14.85 -4.90
C ALA A 147 2.54 -15.90 -6.01
N ASN A 148 1.59 -16.84 -6.15
CA ASN A 148 1.58 -17.94 -7.12
C ASN A 148 2.34 -19.22 -6.72
N ASN A 149 2.50 -19.48 -5.42
CA ASN A 149 2.97 -20.78 -4.93
C ASN A 149 1.97 -21.88 -5.37
N PRO A 150 2.44 -22.98 -6.01
CA PRO A 150 1.57 -24.07 -6.45
C PRO A 150 0.82 -24.75 -5.30
N ASN A 151 1.35 -24.74 -4.08
CA ASN A 151 0.79 -25.45 -2.92
C ASN A 151 -0.43 -24.77 -2.29
N HIS A 152 -0.86 -23.62 -2.79
CA HIS A 152 -2.04 -22.90 -2.33
C HIS A 152 -3.05 -22.77 -3.46
N GLU A 153 -4.33 -23.05 -3.19
CA GLU A 153 -5.41 -22.96 -4.18
C GLU A 153 -5.56 -21.53 -4.70
N GLU A 154 -5.68 -20.55 -3.80
CA GLU A 154 -5.90 -19.16 -4.17
C GLU A 154 -4.60 -18.44 -4.58
N LYS A 155 -4.57 -17.88 -5.79
CA LYS A 155 -3.37 -17.21 -6.35
C LYS A 155 -3.45 -15.69 -6.22
N PHE A 156 -2.29 -15.05 -6.05
CA PHE A 156 -2.12 -13.58 -5.99
C PHE A 156 -3.01 -12.89 -4.97
N THR A 157 -3.16 -13.49 -3.79
CA THR A 157 -4.10 -13.06 -2.75
C THR A 157 -3.50 -13.19 -1.36
N SER A 158 -4.23 -12.73 -0.35
CA SER A 158 -3.90 -12.83 1.06
C SER A 158 -5.20 -12.82 1.90
N ASN A 159 -5.13 -13.31 3.13
CA ASN A 159 -6.28 -13.26 4.05
C ASN A 159 -6.56 -11.85 4.61
N TRP A 160 -5.69 -10.87 4.34
CA TRP A 160 -5.95 -9.45 4.55
C TRP A 160 -5.40 -8.61 3.40
N SER A 161 -6.12 -7.57 2.97
CA SER A 161 -5.71 -6.72 1.86
C SER A 161 -5.68 -5.25 2.25
N GLU A 162 -4.47 -4.70 2.40
CA GLU A 162 -4.26 -3.28 2.75
C GLU A 162 -4.95 -2.31 1.79
N ARG A 163 -4.94 -2.63 0.48
CA ARG A 163 -5.58 -1.78 -0.53
C ARG A 163 -7.12 -1.78 -0.43
N HIS A 164 -7.72 -2.93 -0.09
CA HIS A 164 -9.17 -2.98 0.11
C HIS A 164 -9.57 -2.32 1.43
N ALA A 165 -8.80 -2.52 2.50
CA ALA A 165 -9.01 -1.82 3.76
C ALA A 165 -8.95 -0.29 3.55
N ALA A 166 -7.96 0.20 2.81
CA ALA A 166 -7.83 1.60 2.44
C ALA A 166 -9.02 2.12 1.61
N PHE A 167 -9.49 1.34 0.62
CA PHE A 167 -10.70 1.66 -0.15
C PHE A 167 -11.95 1.73 0.73
N ILE A 168 -12.11 0.83 1.70
CA ILE A 168 -13.28 0.84 2.58
C ILE A 168 -13.21 2.03 3.54
N CYS A 169 -12.02 2.34 4.06
CA CYS A 169 -11.82 3.45 5.00
C CYS A 169 -11.91 4.85 4.36
N GLY A 170 -11.89 4.98 3.03
CA GLY A 170 -12.01 6.29 2.36
C GLY A 170 -10.71 6.86 1.79
N LEU A 171 -9.60 6.11 1.74
CA LEU A 171 -8.30 6.63 1.27
C LEU A 171 -8.23 6.87 -0.24
N GLY A 172 -9.01 6.14 -1.04
CA GLY A 172 -8.99 6.27 -2.49
C GLY A 172 -9.51 5.05 -3.24
N THR A 173 -9.34 5.04 -4.55
CA THR A 173 -9.91 4.03 -5.46
C THR A 173 -8.85 3.25 -6.22
N PHE A 174 -9.19 2.08 -6.74
CA PHE A 174 -8.28 1.31 -7.58
C PHE A 174 -8.03 1.99 -8.93
N GLY A 175 -6.96 1.58 -9.59
CA GLY A 175 -6.67 1.93 -10.98
C GLY A 175 -6.32 0.72 -11.83
N LEU A 176 -6.08 0.97 -13.12
CA LEU A 176 -5.85 -0.06 -14.13
C LEU A 176 -4.68 -1.01 -13.79
N SER A 177 -3.64 -0.49 -13.13
CA SER A 177 -2.48 -1.27 -12.64
C SER A 177 -2.78 -2.12 -11.41
N LYS A 178 -4.04 -2.15 -10.95
CA LYS A 178 -4.53 -2.72 -9.70
C LYS A 178 -3.98 -2.03 -8.43
N GLY A 179 -3.18 -0.97 -8.55
CA GLY A 179 -2.82 -0.13 -7.39
C GLY A 179 -3.99 0.74 -6.91
N LEU A 180 -3.89 1.31 -5.71
CA LEU A 180 -4.88 2.22 -5.15
C LEU A 180 -4.36 3.66 -5.24
N ILE A 181 -5.12 4.55 -5.87
CA ILE A 181 -4.82 5.96 -6.05
C ILE A 181 -5.44 6.72 -4.88
N THR A 182 -4.63 7.44 -4.11
CA THR A 182 -5.09 8.30 -3.01
C THR A 182 -5.05 9.78 -3.39
N LYS A 183 -5.48 10.68 -2.48
CA LYS A 183 -5.24 12.13 -2.62
C LYS A 183 -3.75 12.50 -2.76
N LYS A 184 -2.83 11.66 -2.28
CA LYS A 184 -1.37 11.79 -2.41
C LYS A 184 -0.80 10.93 -3.56
N GLY A 185 -1.67 10.37 -4.42
CA GLY A 185 -1.30 9.55 -5.56
C GLY A 185 -1.19 8.06 -5.25
N ILE A 186 -0.57 7.32 -6.17
CA ILE A 186 -0.44 5.86 -6.16
C ILE A 186 0.92 5.37 -5.66
N SER A 187 1.96 6.21 -5.71
CA SER A 187 3.34 5.81 -5.36
C SER A 187 3.56 5.85 -3.85
N GLY A 188 3.50 4.69 -3.21
CA GLY A 188 3.72 4.57 -1.77
C GLY A 188 3.31 3.21 -1.21
N ARG A 189 3.07 3.16 0.10
CA ARG A 189 2.77 1.94 0.84
C ARG A 189 1.60 2.15 1.78
N PHE A 190 0.81 1.10 1.98
CA PHE A 190 -0.35 1.12 2.88
C PHE A 190 -0.07 0.28 4.11
N GLY A 191 -0.59 0.72 5.25
CA GLY A 191 -0.70 -0.07 6.46
C GLY A 191 -2.09 0.10 7.09
N SER A 192 -2.43 -0.81 7.99
CA SER A 192 -3.68 -0.74 8.73
C SER A 192 -3.59 -1.37 10.12
N ILE A 193 -4.46 -0.89 11.00
CA ILE A 193 -4.61 -1.36 12.38
C ILE A 193 -6.11 -1.55 12.63
N ILE A 194 -6.48 -2.69 13.19
CA ILE A 194 -7.83 -2.97 13.65
C ILE A 194 -7.82 -2.81 15.17
N THR A 195 -8.70 -1.97 15.72
CA THR A 195 -8.66 -1.59 17.13
C THR A 195 -10.04 -1.57 17.78
N GLU A 196 -10.08 -1.81 19.09
CA GLU A 196 -11.25 -1.62 19.96
C GLU A 196 -11.58 -0.14 20.20
N LEU A 197 -10.63 0.77 19.98
CA LEU A 197 -10.90 2.21 20.04
C LEU A 197 -11.95 2.58 19.01
N TYR A 198 -13.05 3.17 19.46
CA TYR A 198 -14.03 3.77 18.57
C TYR A 198 -13.55 5.13 18.07
N LEU A 199 -13.42 5.26 16.76
CA LEU A 199 -13.26 6.53 16.05
C LEU A 199 -14.36 6.62 15.00
N SER A 200 -14.90 7.82 14.80
CA SER A 200 -15.91 8.06 13.76
C SER A 200 -15.37 7.67 12.39
N SER A 201 -16.20 7.07 11.54
CA SER A 201 -15.78 6.73 10.17
C SER A 201 -15.64 7.99 9.31
N ASP A 202 -14.67 7.99 8.41
CA ASP A 202 -14.61 8.96 7.32
C ASP A 202 -15.59 8.55 6.20
N LYS A 203 -16.07 9.55 5.45
CA LYS A 203 -16.90 9.31 4.27
C LYS A 203 -16.02 8.98 3.08
N ARG A 204 -16.47 8.04 2.24
CA ARG A 204 -15.86 7.80 0.93
C ARG A 204 -16.25 8.94 -0.01
N GLU A 205 -15.27 9.68 -0.51
CA GLU A 205 -15.44 10.76 -1.51
C GLU A 205 -15.46 10.20 -2.95
N TYR A 206 -16.01 8.99 -3.10
CA TYR A 206 -16.10 8.25 -4.35
C TYR A 206 -17.25 7.24 -4.30
N GLU A 207 -17.83 7.00 -5.47
CA GLU A 207 -19.00 6.15 -5.70
C GLU A 207 -18.63 4.85 -6.41
N ASN A 208 -17.49 4.80 -7.11
CA ASN A 208 -17.05 3.61 -7.85
C ASN A 208 -15.58 3.24 -7.59
N ILE A 209 -15.27 1.96 -7.73
CA ILE A 209 -13.96 1.38 -7.42
C ILE A 209 -12.81 1.90 -8.29
N TYR A 210 -13.09 2.60 -9.39
CA TYR A 210 -12.09 3.11 -10.33
C TYR A 210 -12.13 4.64 -10.50
N GLN A 211 -12.85 5.38 -9.65
CA GLN A 211 -13.21 6.77 -9.89
C GLN A 211 -12.00 7.71 -10.08
N TYR A 212 -10.91 7.46 -9.35
CA TYR A 212 -9.69 8.27 -9.45
C TYR A 212 -8.77 7.83 -10.59
N CYS A 213 -9.08 6.74 -11.28
CA CYS A 213 -8.33 6.31 -12.45
C CYS A 213 -8.84 7.02 -13.70
N SER A 214 -8.02 7.85 -14.34
CA SER A 214 -8.39 8.54 -15.59
C SER A 214 -8.36 7.65 -16.84
N MET A 215 -8.15 6.34 -16.67
CA MET A 215 -7.98 5.34 -17.75
C MET A 215 -6.97 5.75 -18.85
N CYS A 216 -5.98 6.59 -18.52
CA CYS A 216 -5.05 7.17 -19.50
C CYS A 216 -4.06 6.19 -20.14
N GLY A 217 -3.96 4.95 -19.65
CA GLY A 217 -3.03 3.94 -20.19
C GLY A 217 -1.54 4.22 -19.96
N LYS A 218 -1.15 5.27 -19.26
CA LYS A 218 0.29 5.55 -19.04
C LYS A 218 0.99 4.43 -18.24
N CYS A 219 0.28 3.78 -17.31
CA CYS A 219 0.80 2.60 -16.61
C CYS A 219 1.01 1.38 -17.53
N VAL A 220 0.23 1.25 -18.61
CA VAL A 220 0.42 0.24 -19.68
C VAL A 220 1.73 0.53 -20.40
N LYS A 221 1.91 1.77 -20.88
CA LYS A 221 3.13 2.20 -21.59
C LYS A 221 4.39 2.06 -20.75
N ASN A 222 4.29 2.29 -19.43
CA ASN A 222 5.43 2.20 -18.52
C ASN A 222 5.76 0.77 -18.08
N CYS A 223 4.92 -0.24 -18.37
CA CYS A 223 5.15 -1.61 -17.90
C CYS A 223 6.26 -2.29 -18.74
N PRO A 224 7.42 -2.65 -18.16
CA PRO A 224 8.55 -3.18 -18.92
C PRO A 224 8.29 -4.56 -19.53
N VAL A 225 7.24 -5.25 -19.10
CA VAL A 225 6.90 -6.62 -19.50
C VAL A 225 5.47 -6.74 -20.03
N ASN A 226 4.84 -5.61 -20.38
CA ASN A 226 3.48 -5.59 -20.95
C ASN A 226 2.43 -6.35 -20.11
N ALA A 227 2.60 -6.39 -18.79
CA ALA A 227 1.70 -7.08 -17.87
C ALA A 227 0.41 -6.30 -17.58
N ILE A 228 0.14 -5.19 -18.26
CA ILE A 228 -1.06 -4.36 -18.06
C ILE A 228 -1.62 -4.02 -19.44
N SER A 229 -2.93 -4.18 -19.64
CA SER A 229 -3.67 -3.69 -20.81
C SER A 229 -4.83 -2.79 -20.39
N ILE A 230 -5.41 -2.03 -21.32
CA ILE A 230 -6.59 -1.19 -21.05
C ILE A 230 -7.82 -2.07 -20.79
N GLU A 231 -7.97 -3.12 -21.57
CA GLU A 231 -9.13 -4.00 -21.61
C GLU A 231 -9.19 -4.90 -20.38
N ASN A 232 -8.05 -5.51 -20.02
CA ASN A 232 -7.97 -6.55 -18.99
C ASN A 232 -7.31 -6.07 -17.70
N GLY A 233 -6.73 -4.87 -17.68
CA GLY A 233 -5.93 -4.39 -16.57
C GLY A 233 -4.65 -5.22 -16.40
N LYS A 234 -4.21 -5.38 -15.15
CA LYS A 234 -2.97 -6.10 -14.82
C LYS A 234 -3.12 -7.62 -14.86
N ASN A 235 -2.26 -8.29 -15.62
CA ASN A 235 -1.94 -9.70 -15.51
C ASN A 235 -0.91 -9.92 -14.38
N HIS A 236 -1.30 -10.68 -13.36
CA HIS A 236 -0.46 -10.91 -12.19
C HIS A 236 0.71 -11.88 -12.45
N ILE A 237 0.53 -12.87 -13.32
CA ILE A 237 1.54 -13.89 -13.63
C ILE A 237 2.75 -13.24 -14.29
N ILE A 238 2.53 -12.54 -15.41
CA ILE A 238 3.61 -11.85 -16.16
C ILE A 238 4.33 -10.84 -15.27
N CYS A 239 3.59 -10.11 -14.43
CA CYS A 239 4.19 -9.18 -13.48
C CYS A 239 5.05 -9.90 -12.43
N SER A 240 4.61 -11.05 -11.93
CA SER A 240 5.32 -11.82 -10.91
C SER A 240 6.62 -12.40 -11.46
N GLU A 241 6.59 -12.98 -12.66
CA GLU A 241 7.78 -13.51 -13.32
C GLU A 241 8.86 -12.44 -13.51
N PHE A 242 8.46 -11.20 -13.79
CA PHE A 242 9.41 -10.09 -13.82
C PHE A 242 9.97 -9.75 -12.43
N LEU A 243 9.15 -9.83 -11.38
CA LEU A 243 9.62 -9.62 -10.01
C LEU A 243 10.63 -10.70 -9.61
N ASP A 244 10.46 -11.95 -10.03
CA ASP A 244 11.43 -13.03 -9.78
C ASP A 244 12.79 -12.70 -10.41
N LYS A 245 12.79 -12.18 -11.66
CA LYS A 245 14.02 -11.69 -12.32
C LYS A 245 14.64 -10.51 -11.57
N THR A 246 13.83 -9.59 -11.06
CA THR A 246 14.36 -8.46 -10.25
C THR A 246 14.96 -8.94 -8.94
N MET A 247 14.36 -9.97 -8.32
CA MET A 247 14.86 -10.58 -7.09
C MET A 247 16.18 -11.31 -7.33
N GLU A 248 16.30 -12.05 -8.43
CA GLU A 248 17.55 -12.71 -8.81
C GLU A 248 18.69 -11.69 -9.00
N LYS A 249 18.40 -10.59 -9.71
CA LYS A 249 19.39 -9.56 -10.05
C LYS A 249 19.81 -8.67 -8.88
N HIS A 250 18.90 -8.36 -7.96
CA HIS A 250 19.10 -7.31 -6.96
C HIS A 250 19.13 -7.81 -5.52
N LYS A 251 19.39 -9.11 -5.29
CA LYS A 251 19.46 -9.70 -3.94
C LYS A 251 20.29 -8.82 -2.98
N PRO A 252 19.80 -8.58 -1.76
CA PRO A 252 18.60 -9.17 -1.14
C PRO A 252 17.28 -8.43 -1.47
N ARG A 253 17.30 -7.45 -2.38
CA ARG A 253 16.17 -6.58 -2.70
C ARG A 253 15.45 -6.97 -4.00
N TYR A 254 14.23 -6.50 -4.15
CA TYR A 254 13.43 -6.68 -5.36
C TYR A 254 12.34 -5.62 -5.47
N GLY A 255 11.75 -5.47 -6.65
CA GLY A 255 10.69 -4.48 -6.91
C GLY A 255 10.65 -4.05 -8.37
N CYS A 256 9.70 -3.20 -8.75
CA CYS A 256 9.62 -2.64 -10.10
C CYS A 256 9.04 -1.23 -10.08
N GLY A 257 7.74 -1.11 -9.76
CA GLY A 257 7.10 0.19 -9.54
C GLY A 257 6.85 1.05 -10.76
N LYS A 258 7.25 0.63 -11.97
CA LYS A 258 7.17 1.47 -13.18
C LYS A 258 5.74 1.91 -13.53
N CYS A 259 4.75 1.10 -13.16
CA CYS A 259 3.33 1.44 -13.33
C CYS A 259 2.82 2.51 -12.35
N GLN A 260 3.64 2.98 -11.41
CA GLN A 260 3.29 3.96 -10.38
C GLN A 260 4.03 5.29 -10.53
N ILE A 261 5.09 5.33 -11.33
CA ILE A 261 5.93 6.51 -11.58
C ILE A 261 5.71 7.06 -12.98
N ASP A 262 5.96 8.36 -13.16
CA ASP A 262 5.70 9.08 -14.42
C ASP A 262 4.28 8.81 -14.98
N VAL A 263 3.29 8.70 -14.09
CA VAL A 263 1.87 8.56 -14.43
C VAL A 263 1.09 9.77 -13.89
N PRO A 264 -0.03 10.17 -14.52
CA PRO A 264 -0.82 11.31 -14.03
C PRO A 264 -1.27 11.19 -12.56
N CYS A 265 -1.47 9.96 -12.08
CA CYS A 265 -1.87 9.64 -10.71
C CYS A 265 -0.69 9.39 -9.74
N GLU A 266 0.55 9.66 -10.13
CA GLU A 266 1.74 9.29 -9.34
C GLU A 266 1.73 9.92 -7.94
N SER A 267 1.40 11.20 -7.84
CA SER A 267 1.43 11.98 -6.57
C SER A 267 0.15 12.77 -6.29
N ARG A 268 -0.95 12.46 -6.99
CA ARG A 268 -2.27 13.11 -6.84
C ARG A 268 -3.38 12.29 -7.48
N ILE A 269 -4.62 12.68 -7.24
CA ILE A 269 -5.75 12.29 -8.09
C ILE A 269 -5.58 12.97 -9.46
N PRO A 270 -5.54 12.24 -10.57
CA PRO A 270 -5.40 12.83 -11.90
C PRO A 270 -6.68 13.58 -12.29
N LYS A 271 -6.54 14.63 -13.10
CA LYS A 271 -7.70 15.25 -13.74
C LYS A 271 -8.36 14.22 -14.66
N GLN A 272 -9.67 14.07 -14.57
CA GLN A 272 -10.41 13.27 -15.54
C GLN A 272 -10.37 14.01 -16.88
N HIS A 273 -9.85 13.35 -17.91
CA HIS A 273 -10.05 13.81 -19.27
C HIS A 273 -11.42 13.29 -19.68
N ASN A 274 -12.35 14.19 -20.00
CA ASN A 274 -13.54 13.80 -20.74
C ASN A 274 -13.04 13.12 -22.02
N VAL A 275 -13.22 11.80 -22.09
CA VAL A 275 -13.03 11.06 -23.33
C VAL A 275 -14.09 11.64 -24.28
N LYS A 276 -13.66 12.47 -25.22
CA LYS A 276 -14.49 12.84 -26.37
C LYS A 276 -14.58 11.65 -27.30
#